data_AF-C0B9T6-F1
#
_entry.id   AF-C0B9T6-F1
#
_cell.length_a   1.000
_cell.length_b   1.000
_cell.length_c   1.000
_cell.angle_alpha   90.00
_cell.angle_beta   90.00
_cell.angle_gamma   90.00
#
_symmetry.space_group_name_H-M   'P 1'
#
loop_
_entity.id
_entity.type
_entity.pdbx_description
1 polymer ?
#
loop_
_entity_poly.entity_id
_entity_poly.type
_entity_poly.pdbx_seq_one_letter_code
_entity_poly.pdbx_strand_id
1 'polypeptide(L)' 'MKDYGISVLTQYQMEVFGTHKVRGAILCDTDKGLLLLKETRMEESRICALAKYMSS' A
#
# COMPACT_ATOMS: atom_id res chain seq x y z
N MET A 1 8.62 10.81 1.28
CA MET A 1 7.81 10.16 2.33
C MET A 1 8.63 10.11 3.60
N LYS A 2 8.12 10.72 4.68
CA LYS A 2 8.66 10.56 6.05
C LYS A 2 8.44 9.11 6.50
N ASP A 3 9.11 8.66 7.54
CA ASP A 3 9.00 7.28 8.08
C ASP A 3 7.56 6.88 8.45
N TYR A 4 6.68 7.86 8.71
CA TYR A 4 5.23 7.68 8.87
C TYR A 4 4.55 6.94 7.71
N GLY A 5 5.10 7.04 6.49
CA GLY A 5 4.58 6.30 5.35
C GLY A 5 4.71 4.79 5.52
N ILE A 6 5.70 4.30 6.26
CA ILE A 6 5.91 2.86 6.49
C ILE A 6 5.16 2.39 7.76
N SER A 7 5.00 3.26 8.77
CA SER A 7 4.28 2.88 9.99
C SER A 7 2.83 2.47 9.74
N VAL A 8 2.22 2.93 8.65
CA VAL A 8 0.87 2.50 8.23
C VAL A 8 0.79 1.00 7.92
N LEU A 9 1.92 0.35 7.61
CA LEU A 9 1.95 -1.07 7.28
C LEU A 9 1.59 -1.94 8.50
N THR A 10 1.78 -1.46 9.73
CA THR A 10 1.48 -2.21 10.96
C THR A 10 0.00 -2.50 11.17
N GLN A 11 -0.90 -1.77 10.49
CA GLN A 11 -2.34 -2.02 10.56
C GLN A 11 -2.77 -3.24 9.74
N TYR A 12 -1.92 -3.73 8.84
CA TYR A 12 -2.20 -4.90 8.02
C TYR A 12 -1.61 -6.14 8.67
N GLN A 13 -2.39 -7.22 8.68
CA GLN A 13 -1.93 -8.53 9.18
C GLN A 13 -1.02 -9.20 8.14
N MET A 14 0.19 -8.68 7.97
CA MET A 14 1.23 -9.19 7.08
C MET A 14 2.62 -8.90 7.65
N GLU A 15 3.60 -9.74 7.31
CA GLU A 15 4.99 -9.51 7.65
C GLU A 15 5.68 -8.77 6.50
N VAL A 16 6.46 -7.72 6.81
CA VAL A 16 7.19 -6.93 5.81
C VAL A 16 8.68 -7.18 5.98
N PHE A 17 9.28 -7.89 5.03
CA PHE A 17 10.71 -8.22 5.03
C PHE A 17 11.57 -7.02 4.61
N GLY A 18 11.04 -6.16 3.74
CA GLY A 18 11.77 -5.03 3.20
C GLY A 18 10.89 -4.01 2.49
N THR A 19 11.42 -2.79 2.34
CA THR A 19 10.76 -1.73 1.57
C THR A 19 11.74 -1.03 0.65
N HIS A 20 11.28 -0.71 -0.56
CA HIS A 20 12.06 0.02 -1.55
C HIS A 20 11.25 1.21 -2.07
N LYS A 21 11.85 2.40 -2.05
CA LYS A 21 11.23 3.58 -2.67
C LYS A 21 11.27 3.42 -4.19
N VAL A 22 10.12 3.55 -4.83
CA VAL A 22 9.98 3.56 -6.29
C VAL A 22 9.29 4.86 -6.74
N ARG A 23 9.06 5.04 -8.04
CA ARG A 23 8.45 6.28 -8.56
C ARG A 23 7.01 6.43 -8.08
N GLY A 24 6.81 7.27 -7.07
CA GLY A 24 5.49 7.64 -6.56
C GLY A 24 4.82 6.58 -5.68
N ALA A 25 5.58 5.60 -5.17
CA ALA A 25 5.11 4.54 -4.28
C ALA A 25 6.28 3.93 -3.49
N ILE A 26 5.95 3.01 -2.58
CA ILE A 26 6.87 2.09 -1.91
C ILE A 26 6.53 0.67 -2.36
N LEU A 27 7.53 -0.08 -2.79
CA LEU A 27 7.42 -1.52 -3.02
C LEU A 27 7.72 -2.23 -1.69
N CYS A 28 6.83 -3.11 -1.26
CA CYS A 28 6.89 -3.87 -0.02
C CYS A 28 7.09 -5.35 -0.37
N ASP A 29 8.17 -5.93 0.14
CA ASP A 29 8.39 -7.37 0.11
C ASP A 29 7.74 -7.98 1.37
N THR A 30 6.78 -8.88 1.18
CA THR A 30 5.91 -9.39 2.25
C THR A 30 5.68 -10.89 2.15
N ASP A 31 5.22 -11.50 3.25
CA ASP A 31 4.80 -12.91 3.30
C ASP A 31 3.62 -13.25 2.37
N LYS A 32 2.93 -12.22 1.85
CA LYS A 32 1.82 -12.33 0.87
C LYS A 32 2.26 -12.01 -0.55
N GLY A 33 3.56 -11.84 -0.79
CA GLY A 33 4.15 -11.45 -2.07
C GLY A 33 4.44 -9.95 -2.17
N LEU A 34 4.73 -9.48 -3.39
CA LEU A 34 5.07 -8.08 -3.64
C LEU A 34 3.83 -7.19 -3.63
N LEU A 35 3.82 -6.18 -2.76
CA LEU A 35 2.74 -5.19 -2.65
C LEU A 35 3.25 -3.78 -2.89
N LEU A 36 2.38 -2.91 -3.41
CA LEU A 36 2.68 -1.49 -3.61
C LEU A 36 1.90 -0.63 -2.62
N LEU A 37 2.61 0.10 -1.76
CA LEU A 37 2.04 1.15 -0.93
C LEU A 37 2.10 2.49 -1.67
N LYS A 38 0.93 3.09 -1.91
CA LYS A 38 0.82 4.38 -2.58
C LYS A 38 -0.17 5.27 -1.85
N GLU A 39 0.29 6.47 -1.49
CA GLU A 39 -0.59 7.52 -1.00
C GLU A 39 -1.44 8.06 -2.17
N THR A 40 -2.74 8.22 -1.93
CA THR A 40 -3.69 8.76 -2.91
C THR A 40 -4.49 9.91 -2.30
N ARG A 41 -4.83 10.89 -3.13
CA ARG A 41 -5.73 12.02 -2.79
C ARG A 41 -7.10 11.88 -3.44
N MET A 42 -7.44 10.66 -3.84
CA MET A 42 -8.76 10.37 -4.41
C MET A 42 -9.83 10.46 -3.34
N GLU A 43 -11.01 10.92 -3.75
CA GLU A 43 -12.22 10.83 -2.93
C GLU A 43 -12.50 9.38 -2.51
N GLU A 44 -12.97 9.19 -1.29
CA GLU A 44 -13.24 7.87 -0.71
C GLU A 44 -14.21 7.05 -1.58
N SER A 45 -15.21 7.70 -2.18
CA SER A 45 -16.15 7.09 -3.13
C SER A 45 -15.45 6.42 -4.31
N ARG A 46 -14.36 7.02 -4.82
CA ARG A 46 -13.57 6.47 -5.92
C ARG A 46 -12.65 5.34 -5.46
N ILE A 47 -12.14 5.40 -4.24
CA ILE A 47 -11.34 4.31 -3.65
C ILE A 47 -12.22 3.07 -3.48
N CYS A 48 -13.42 3.23 -2.91
CA CYS A 48 -14.38 2.15 -2.75
C CYS A 48 -14.80 1.54 -4.09
N ALA A 49 -15.02 2.37 -5.12
CA ALA A 49 -15.31 1.87 -6.46
C ALA A 49 -14.14 1.05 -7.02
N LEU A 50 -12.91 1.56 -6.93
CA LEU A 50 -11.71 0.86 -7.41
C LEU A 50 -11.51 -0.49 -6.70
N ALA A 51 -11.69 -0.52 -5.37
CA ALA A 51 -11.55 -1.74 -4.59
C ALA A 51 -12.51 -2.84 -5.08
N LYS A 52 -13.76 -2.49 -5.40
CA LYS A 52 -14.75 -3.43 -5.96
C LYS A 52 -14.34 -3.97 -7.34
N TYR A 53 -13.78 -3.11 -8.20
CA TYR A 53 -13.29 -3.53 -9.52
C TYR A 53 -12.10 -4.47 -9.42
N MET A 54 -11.20 -4.27 -8.45
CA MET A 54 -9.99 -5.08 -8.29
C MET A 54 -10.25 -6.42 -7.60
N SER A 55 -11.38 -6.57 -6.90
CA SER A 55 -11.78 -7.81 -6.22
C SER A 55 -12.71 -8.70 -7.06
N SER A 56 -12.98 -8.32 -8.31
CA SER A 56 -13.81 -9.06 -9.28
C SER A 56 -12.92 -9.77 -10.30
#